data_AF-A0A7Y5TDA7-F1
#
_entry.id   AF-A0A7Y5TDA7-F1
#
_cell.length_a   1.000
_cell.length_b   1.000
_cell.length_c   1.000
_cell.angle_alpha   90.00
_cell.angle_beta   90.00
_cell.angle_gamma   90.00
#
_symmetry.space_group_name_H-M   'P 1'
#
loop_
_entity.id
_entity.type
_entity.pdbx_description
1 polymer ?
#
loop_
_entity_poly.entity_id
_entity_poly.type
_entity_poly.pdbx_seq_one_letter_code
_entity_poly.pdbx_strand_id
1 'polypeptide(L)' 'MEKLARVEDDTHEDGAFSFGYCKSCDWTGPARRARDKARKDAVTHQADCAGKGKIRIGVSDPDQD' A
#
# COMPACT_ATOMS: atom_id res chain seq x y z
N MET A 1 -24.02 -7.10 -6.16
CA MET A 1 -23.03 -6.91 -7.26
C MET A 1 -22.82 -5.40 -7.29
N GLU A 2 -21.68 -4.84 -6.92
CA GLU A 2 -20.37 -5.01 -7.55
C GLU A 2 -19.25 -4.92 -6.50
N LYS A 3 -18.35 -5.91 -6.54
CA LYS A 3 -17.16 -6.02 -5.70
C LYS A 3 -15.97 -5.82 -6.64
N LEU A 4 -15.85 -4.62 -7.20
CA LEU A 4 -14.85 -4.30 -8.24
C LEU A 4 -14.26 -2.92 -8.00
N ALA A 5 -13.29 -2.87 -7.10
CA ALA A 5 -12.12 -1.98 -7.18
C ALA A 5 -11.21 -2.23 -5.97
N ARG A 6 -10.72 -3.47 -5.78
CA ARG A 6 -9.41 -3.60 -5.14
C ARG A 6 -8.39 -3.18 -6.18
N VAL A 7 -8.34 -1.89 -6.48
CA VAL A 7 -7.18 -1.34 -7.16
C VAL A 7 -6.07 -1.51 -6.13
N GLU A 8 -5.15 -2.40 -6.44
CA GLU A 8 -3.86 -2.47 -5.77
C GLU A 8 -3.08 -1.22 -6.18
N ASP A 9 -3.59 -0.05 -5.78
CA ASP A 9 -2.94 1.22 -5.99
C ASP A 9 -1.96 1.36 -4.84
N ASP A 10 -0.68 1.16 -5.14
CA ASP A 10 0.43 1.54 -4.26
C ASP A 10 0.59 3.07 -4.17
N THR A 11 -0.42 3.80 -4.64
CA THR A 11 -0.58 5.23 -4.50
C THR A 11 -1.93 5.53 -3.85
N HIS A 12 -1.97 6.59 -3.06
CA HIS A 12 -3.18 7.11 -2.43
C HIS A 12 -3.28 8.59 -2.77
N GLU A 13 -4.50 9.06 -3.01
CA GLU A 13 -4.76 10.44 -3.41
C GLU A 13 -5.65 11.12 -2.39
N ASP A 14 -5.18 12.26 -1.89
CA ASP A 14 -5.92 13.13 -0.99
C ASP A 14 -5.98 14.54 -1.58
N GLY A 15 -7.13 14.83 -2.19
CA GLY A 15 -7.40 16.10 -2.86
C GLY A 15 -6.43 16.40 -4.01
N ALA A 16 -5.54 17.37 -3.81
CA ALA A 16 -4.56 17.82 -4.80
C ALA A 16 -3.19 17.14 -4.68
N PHE A 17 -3.06 16.18 -3.76
CA PHE A 17 -1.82 15.46 -3.49
C PHE A 17 -2.01 13.96 -3.70
N SER A 18 -0.97 13.34 -4.23
CA SER A 18 -0.82 11.91 -4.41
C SER A 18 0.42 11.45 -3.63
N PHE A 19 0.34 10.33 -2.94
CA PHE A 19 1.43 9.77 -2.15
C PHE A 19 1.54 8.27 -2.41
N GLY A 20 2.76 7.74 -2.36
CA GLY A 20 2.98 6.29 -2.42
C GLY A 20 2.57 5.64 -1.11
N TYR A 21 2.07 4.41 -1.15
CA TYR A 21 1.74 3.62 0.04
C TYR A 21 2.22 2.19 -0.14
N CYS A 22 2.81 1.60 0.90
CA CYS A 22 3.28 0.23 0.89
C CYS A 22 2.57 -0.60 1.96
N LYS A 23 1.72 -1.53 1.52
CA LYS A 23 0.98 -2.45 2.41
C LYS A 23 1.87 -3.44 3.16
N SER A 24 3.09 -3.67 2.69
CA SER A 24 4.03 -4.63 3.29
C SER A 24 4.73 -4.09 4.53
N CYS A 25 4.80 -2.77 4.70
CA CYS A 25 5.49 -2.12 5.82
C CYS A 25 4.71 -0.94 6.40
N ASP A 26 3.50 -0.67 5.88
CA ASP A 26 2.67 0.48 6.21
C ASP A 26 3.37 1.83 5.94
N TRP A 27 4.35 1.85 5.03
CA TRP A 27 5.07 3.07 4.65
C TRP A 27 4.19 3.98 3.80
N THR A 28 4.24 5.28 4.09
CA THR A 28 3.59 6.34 3.31
C THR A 28 4.64 7.31 2.80
N GLY A 29 4.65 7.51 1.48
CA GLY A 29 5.58 8.39 0.79
C GLY A 29 5.22 9.88 0.94
N PRO A 30 6.11 10.76 0.48
CA PRO A 30 5.88 12.21 0.52
C PRO A 30 4.70 12.62 -0.36
N ALA A 31 3.97 13.66 0.08
CA ALA A 31 2.88 14.24 -0.70
C ALA A 31 3.42 14.91 -1.99
N ARG A 32 3.07 14.35 -3.15
CA ARG A 32 3.45 14.85 -4.48
C ARG A 32 2.20 15.27 -5.24
N ARG A 33 2.23 16.43 -5.92
CA ARG A 33 1.13 16.81 -6.83
C ARG A 33 1.09 16.00 -8.12
N ALA A 34 2.19 15.31 -8.45
CA ALA A 34 2.31 14.49 -9.63
C ALA A 34 2.17 13.01 -9.27
N ARG A 35 1.10 12.38 -9.76
CA ARG A 35 0.81 10.95 -9.60
C ARG A 35 2.00 10.06 -10.01
N ASP A 36 2.66 10.38 -11.12
CA ASP A 36 3.82 9.62 -11.60
C ASP A 36 5.01 9.65 -10.63
N LYS A 37 5.19 10.77 -9.90
CA LYS A 37 6.24 10.84 -8.87
C LYS A 37 5.87 10.00 -7.65
N ALA A 38 4.63 10.11 -7.18
CA ALA A 38 4.13 9.30 -6.07
C ALA A 38 4.26 7.78 -6.36
N ARG A 39 3.96 7.37 -7.60
CA ARG A 39 4.12 5.98 -8.04
C ARG A 39 5.59 5.55 -8.06
N LYS A 40 6.50 6.38 -8.55
CA LYS A 40 7.95 6.09 -8.52
C LYS A 40 8.48 5.97 -7.11
N ASP A 41 8.04 6.84 -6.20
CA ASP A 41 8.38 6.77 -4.77
C ASP A 41 7.91 5.42 -4.18
N ALA A 42 6.68 4.98 -4.47
CA ALA A 42 6.16 3.68 -4.04
C ALA A 42 6.94 2.49 -4.61
N VAL A 43 7.25 2.48 -5.91
CA VAL A 43 8.00 1.39 -6.57
C VAL A 43 9.43 1.31 -6.03
N THR A 44 10.09 2.46 -5.86
CA THR A 44 11.45 2.52 -5.28
C THR A 44 11.44 1.99 -3.86
N HIS A 45 10.44 2.40 -3.07
CA HIS A 45 10.27 1.88 -1.73
C HIS A 45 9.97 0.38 -1.72
N GLN A 46 9.08 -0.13 -2.56
CA GLN A 46 8.80 -1.57 -2.67
C GLN A 46 10.03 -2.39 -3.05
N ALA A 47 10.94 -1.83 -3.86
CA ALA A 47 12.19 -2.47 -4.21
C ALA A 47 13.10 -2.64 -2.98
N ASP A 48 13.18 -1.60 -2.14
CA ASP A 48 13.99 -1.55 -0.91
C ASP A 48 13.25 -2.06 0.34
N CYS A 49 11.95 -2.33 0.24
CA CYS A 49 11.09 -2.63 1.37
C CYS A 49 11.48 -3.98 1.98
N ALA A 50 12.11 -3.92 3.15
CA ALA A 50 12.41 -5.07 4.00
C ALA A 50 11.16 -5.88 4.41
N GLY A 51 9.95 -5.33 4.19
CA GLY A 51 8.66 -5.97 4.44
C GLY A 51 8.20 -7.01 3.41
N LYS A 52 9.00 -7.29 2.35
CA LYS A 52 8.67 -8.27 1.29
C LYS A 52 8.28 -9.68 1.78
N GLY A 53 8.53 -10.01 3.05
CA GLY A 53 8.23 -11.32 3.65
C GLY A 53 6.94 -11.45 4.46
N LYS A 54 6.22 -10.39 4.83
CA LYS A 54 5.03 -10.53 5.69
C LYS A 54 3.70 -10.59 4.94
N ILE A 55 3.51 -11.64 4.12
CA ILE A 55 2.15 -12.11 3.86
C ILE A 55 1.62 -12.64 5.20
N ARG A 56 0.69 -11.90 5.80
CA ARG A 56 -0.09 -12.35 6.96
C ARG A 56 -1.13 -13.35 6.44
N ILE A 57 -0.72 -14.58 6.14
CA ILE A 57 -1.67 -15.70 5.98
C ILE A 57 -2.32 -15.89 7.36
N GLY A 58 -3.65 -15.87 7.37
CA GLY A 58 -4.48 -15.55 8.53
C GLY A 58 -4.09 -16.25 9.84
N VAL A 59 -4.02 -15.47 10.90
CA VAL A 59 -4.27 -15.98 12.25
C VAL A 59 -5.76 -16.31 12.29
N SER A 60 -6.10 -17.58 12.18
CA SER A 60 -7.37 -18.08 12.70
C SER A 60 -7.26 -18.03 14.22
N ASP A 61 -8.13 -17.29 14.89
CA ASP A 61 -8.29 -17.37 16.34
C ASP A 61 -8.66 -18.82 16.71
N PRO A 62 -7.85 -19.55 17.51
CA PRO A 62 -8.31 -20.80 18.09
C PRO A 62 -9.17 -20.49 19.32
N ASP A 63 -10.42 -20.96 19.25
CA ASP A 63 -11.33 -21.20 20.36
C ASP A 63 -11.77 -20.00 21.22
N GLN A 64 -13.06 -19.66 21.13
CA GLN A 64 -13.79 -19.06 22.25
C GLN A 64 -15.00 -19.96 22.56
N ASP A 65 -15.04 -20.40 23.81
CA ASP A 65 -15.92 -21.35 24.53
C ASP A 65 -17.43 -21.14 24.30
#